data_AF-A0A2V8HVN0-F1
#
_entry.id   AF-A0A2V8HVN0-F1
#
_cell.length_a   1.000
_cell.length_b   1.000
_cell.length_c   1.000
_cell.angle_alpha   90.00
_cell.angle_beta   90.00
_cell.angle_gamma   90.00
#
_symmetry.space_group_name_H-M   'P 1'
#
loop_
_entity.id
_entity.type
_entity.pdbx_description
1 polymer ?
#
loop_
_entity_poly.entity_id
_entity_poly.type
_entity_poly.pdbx_seq_one_letter_code
_entity_poly.pdbx_strand_id
1 'polypeptide(L)' 'MRRDRHAAALKGANEQQQQQFFRNMSGRGVEMMKEEIDIIGPIKIRDVHAAQQRIVNVVRQLEEEGLINLGDRSGDEYVV' A
#
# COMPACT_ATOMS: atom_id res chain seq x y z
N MET A 1 1.22 13.76 0.97
CA MET A 1 0.19 12.71 0.78
C MET A 1 -0.64 12.65 2.07
N ARG A 2 -1.98 12.85 2.02
CA ARG A 2 -2.81 12.72 3.23
C ARG A 2 -2.83 11.24 3.68
N ARG A 3 -2.76 10.98 4.99
CA ARG A 3 -2.59 9.63 5.60
C ARG A 3 -3.81 8.73 5.43
N ASP A 4 -4.99 9.34 5.43
CA ASP A 4 -6.31 8.76 5.12
C ASP A 4 -6.33 7.79 3.93
N ARG A 5 -5.48 8.00 2.93
CA ARG A 5 -5.43 7.16 1.72
C ARG A 5 -4.64 5.87 1.89
N HIS A 6 -3.69 5.78 2.81
CA HIS A 6 -2.90 4.56 3.04
C HIS A 6 -3.69 3.53 3.84
N ALA A 7 -4.41 3.98 4.86
CA ALA A 7 -5.27 3.11 5.65
C ALA A 7 -6.36 2.44 4.79
N ALA A 8 -6.97 3.18 3.85
CA ALA A 8 -7.94 2.62 2.91
C ALA A 8 -7.34 1.55 1.96
N ALA A 9 -6.09 1.72 1.53
CA ALA A 9 -5.41 0.74 0.68
C ALA A 9 -5.04 -0.54 1.45
N LEU A 10 -4.60 -0.39 2.70
CA LEU A 10 -4.19 -1.50 3.57
C LEU A 10 -5.38 -2.32 4.07
N LYS A 11 -6.55 -1.71 4.26
CA LYS A 11 -7.78 -2.40 4.71
C LYS A 11 -8.21 -3.54 3.79
N GLY A 12 -7.95 -3.43 2.49
CA GLY A 12 -8.25 -4.49 1.51
C GLY A 12 -7.05 -5.37 1.15
N ALA A 13 -5.90 -5.19 1.80
CA ALA A 13 -4.71 -6.00 1.57
C ALA A 13 -4.70 -7.24 2.47
N ASN A 14 -4.08 -8.33 2.01
CA ASN A 14 -3.92 -9.53 2.82
C ASN A 14 -2.88 -9.31 3.95
N GLU A 15 -2.86 -10.21 4.94
CA GLU A 15 -1.98 -10.07 6.11
C GLU A 15 -0.50 -9.97 5.73
N GLN A 16 -0.05 -10.76 4.77
CA GLN A 16 1.34 -10.75 4.30
C GLN A 16 1.70 -9.37 3.72
N GLN A 17 0.84 -8.81 2.88
CA GLN A 17 1.03 -7.47 2.30
C GLN A 17 1.04 -6.41 3.40
N GLN A 18 0.11 -6.44 4.35
CA GLN A 18 0.08 -5.49 5.46
C GLN A 18 1.38 -5.54 6.29
N GLN A 19 1.87 -6.74 6.62
CA GLN A 19 3.14 -6.91 7.34
C GLN A 19 4.33 -6.33 6.58
N GLN A 20 4.36 -6.48 5.24
CA GLN A 20 5.41 -5.87 4.43
C GLN A 20 5.43 -4.34 4.51
N PHE A 21 4.28 -3.70 4.69
CA PHE A 21 4.23 -2.26 4.96
C PHE A 21 4.62 -1.93 6.40
N PHE A 22 4.06 -2.63 7.39
CA PHE A 22 4.29 -2.34 8.80
C PHE A 22 5.74 -2.53 9.25
N ARG A 23 6.45 -3.52 8.71
CA ARG A 23 7.87 -3.75 9.05
C ARG A 23 8.78 -2.57 8.69
N ASN A 24 8.36 -1.73 7.75
CA ASN A 24 9.11 -0.55 7.29
C ASN A 24 8.62 0.75 7.97
N MET A 25 7.71 0.65 8.93
CA MET A 25 7.21 1.78 9.71
C MET A 25 7.83 1.79 11.12
N SER A 26 7.83 2.95 11.78
CA SER A 26 8.15 3.02 13.20
C SER A 26 7.03 2.36 14.03
N GLY A 27 7.35 1.84 15.22
CA GLY A 27 6.35 1.19 16.09
C GLY A 27 5.13 2.09 16.37
N ARG A 28 5.35 3.38 16.62
CA ARG A 28 4.26 4.37 16.74
C ARG A 28 3.47 4.54 15.44
N GLY A 29 4.12 4.50 14.29
CA GLY A 29 3.49 4.63 12.98
C GLY A 29 2.57 3.45 12.66
N VAL A 30 2.96 2.24 13.06
CA VAL A 30 2.11 1.04 12.90
C VAL A 30 0.83 1.15 13.73
N GLU A 31 0.95 1.53 15.00
CA GLU A 31 -0.23 1.66 15.88
C GLU A 31 -1.20 2.73 15.35
N MET A 32 -0.70 3.91 14.97
CA MET A 32 -1.53 4.95 14.34
C MET A 32 -2.21 4.46 13.05
N MET A 33 -1.52 3.66 12.22
CA MET A 33 -2.10 3.15 10.98
C MET A 33 -3.23 2.16 11.23
N LYS A 34 -3.09 1.29 12.24
CA LYS A 34 -4.15 0.36 12.65
C LYS A 34 -5.38 1.11 13.17
N GLU A 35 -5.16 2.11 14.03
CA GLU A 35 -6.25 2.98 14.51
C GLU A 35 -6.98 3.67 13.35
N GLU A 36 -6.25 4.19 12.35
CA GLU A 36 -6.85 4.80 11.16
C GLU A 36 -7.68 3.78 10.34
N ILE A 37 -7.22 2.54 10.19
CA ILE A 37 -7.96 1.46 9.49
C ILE A 37 -9.28 1.14 10.20
N ASP A 38 -9.27 1.12 11.53
CA ASP A 38 -10.45 0.87 12.36
C ASP A 38 -11.46 2.02 12.26
N ILE A 39 -10.98 3.27 12.32
CA ILE A 39 -11.81 4.48 12.19
C ILE A 39 -12.52 4.56 10.84
N ILE A 40 -11.88 4.11 9.76
CA ILE A 40 -12.42 4.19 8.39
C ILE A 40 -13.74 3.41 8.23
N GLY A 41 -14.02 2.40 9.07
CA GLY A 41 -15.26 1.62 8.99
C GLY A 41 -15.44 0.92 7.62
N PRO A 42 -16.64 0.44 7.28
CA PRO A 42 -16.87 -0.24 6.01
C PRO A 42 -16.73 0.74 4.82
N ILE A 43 -15.89 0.39 3.85
CA ILE A 43 -15.65 1.19 2.64
C ILE A 43 -15.91 0.37 1.38
N LYS A 44 -16.20 1.05 0.26
CA LYS A 44 -16.45 0.39 -1.02
C LYS A 44 -15.14 -0.12 -1.61
N ILE A 45 -15.17 -1.30 -2.22
CA ILE A 45 -14.02 -1.90 -2.89
C ILE A 45 -13.41 -0.98 -3.98
N ARG A 46 -14.25 -0.18 -4.65
CA ARG A 46 -13.79 0.84 -5.60
C ARG A 46 -12.84 1.86 -4.96
N ASP A 47 -13.11 2.25 -3.72
CA ASP A 47 -12.30 3.24 -3.01
C ASP A 47 -10.98 2.63 -2.52
N VAL A 48 -10.99 1.34 -2.17
CA VAL A 48 -9.78 0.53 -1.90
C VAL A 48 -8.88 0.49 -3.15
N HIS A 49 -9.42 0.11 -4.30
CA HIS A 49 -8.64 0.06 -5.55
C HIS A 49 -8.11 1.45 -5.95
N ALA A 50 -8.92 2.51 -5.79
CA ALA A 50 -8.46 3.87 -6.04
C ALA A 50 -7.30 4.29 -5.11
N ALA A 51 -7.31 3.82 -3.86
CA ALA A 51 -6.22 4.05 -2.92
C ALA A 51 -4.95 3.27 -3.30
N GLN A 52 -5.09 1.98 -3.65
CA GLN A 52 -3.99 1.13 -4.13
C GLN A 52 -3.35 1.69 -5.41
N GLN A 53 -4.16 2.16 -6.37
CA GLN A 53 -3.65 2.75 -7.62
C GLN A 53 -2.77 3.97 -7.37
N ARG A 54 -3.07 4.78 -6.34
CA ARG A 54 -2.22 5.92 -5.98
C ARG A 54 -0.87 5.46 -5.45
N ILE A 55 -0.81 4.37 -4.68
CA ILE A 55 0.45 3.79 -4.21
C ILE A 55 1.27 3.33 -5.42
N VAL A 56 0.65 2.61 -6.37
CA VAL A 56 1.31 2.18 -7.62
C VAL A 56 1.85 3.37 -8.40
N ASN A 57 1.10 4.47 -8.49
CA ASN A 57 1.57 5.67 -9.19
C ASN A 57 2.79 6.30 -8.50
N VAL A 58 2.83 6.34 -7.16
CA VAL A 58 4.02 6.80 -6.41
C VAL A 58 5.21 5.88 -6.67
N VAL A 59 4.99 4.56 -6.66
CA VAL A 59 6.04 3.58 -6.97
C VAL A 59 6.61 3.79 -8.37
N ARG A 60 5.75 3.96 -9.39
CA ARG A 60 6.20 4.27 -10.76
C ARG A 60 6.98 5.59 -10.86
N GLN A 61 6.51 6.62 -10.15
CA GLN A 61 7.23 7.89 -10.10
C GLN A 61 8.63 7.72 -9.48
N LEU A 62 8.75 6.96 -8.39
CA LEU A 62 10.05 6.68 -7.77
C LEU A 62 10.97 5.86 -8.68
N GLU A 63 10.41 4.99 -9.53
CA GLU A 63 11.15 4.24 -10.55
C GLU A 63 11.65 5.18 -11.67
N GLU A 64 10.79 6.07 -12.16
CA GLU A 64 11.14 7.09 -13.16
C GLU A 64 12.22 8.06 -12.65
N GLU A 65 12.20 8.39 -11.35
CA GLU A 65 13.23 9.18 -10.67
C GLU A 65 14.53 8.40 -10.42
N GLY A 66 14.54 7.08 -10.70
CA GLY A 66 15.69 6.20 -10.48
C GLY A 66 15.98 5.91 -9.00
N LEU A 67 15.05 6.24 -8.09
CA LEU A 67 15.20 6.05 -6.64
C LEU A 67 14.91 4.61 -6.21
N ILE A 68 14.04 3.92 -6.94
CA ILE A 68 13.77 2.50 -6.77
C ILE A 68 13.96 1.77 -8.10
N ASN A 69 14.40 0.53 -8.03
CA ASN A 69 14.40 -0.36 -9.18
C ASN A 69 13.35 -1.44 -8.94
N LEU A 70 12.28 -1.41 -9.72
CA LEU A 70 11.39 -2.55 -9.86
C LEU A 70 12.15 -3.51 -10.77
N GLY A 71 12.92 -4.43 -10.20
CA GLY A 71 13.81 -5.34 -10.93
C GLY A 71 13.14 -5.94 -12.18
N ASP A 72 13.96 -6.37 -13.15
CA ASP A 72 13.48 -6.88 -14.44
C ASP A 72 12.21 -7.73 -14.27
N ARG A 73 11.18 -7.41 -15.07
CA ARG A 73 9.88 -8.09 -15.11
C ARG A 73 9.98 -9.56 -15.60
N SER A 74 11.09 -10.24 -15.33
CA SER A 74 11.44 -11.58 -15.77
C SER A 74 11.64 -12.58 -14.61
N GLY A 75 11.15 -12.25 -13.41
CA GLY A 75 11.08 -13.19 -12.30
C GLY A 75 9.63 -13.41 -11.85
N ASP A 76 8.92 -14.29 -12.55
CA ASP A 76 7.72 -15.02 -12.12
C ASP A 76 6.56 -14.24 -11.48
N GLU A 77 5.56 -13.89 -12.31
CA GLU A 77 4.15 -14.13 -11.98
C GLU A 77 3.33 -14.18 -13.28
N TYR A 78 3.32 -15.36 -13.92
CA TYR A 78 2.25 -15.72 -14.84
C TYR A 78 1.00 -16.01 -14.00
N VAL A 79 -0.07 -15.23 -14.18
CA VAL A 79 -1.42 -15.68 -13.84
C VAL A 79 -1.94 -16.44 -15.06
N VAL A 80 -2.13 -17.75 -14.91
CA VAL A 80 -2.97 -18.59 -15.79
C VAL A 80 -4.34 -18.69 -15.15
#